data_AF-A0A8H6K7S7-F1
#
_entry.id   AF-A0A8H6K7S7-F1
#
_cell.length_a   1.000
_cell.length_b   1.000
_cell.length_c   1.000
_cell.angle_alpha   90.00
_cell.angle_beta   90.00
_cell.angle_gamma   90.00
#
_symmetry.space_group_name_H-M   'P 1'
#
loop_
_entity.id
_entity.type
_entity.pdbx_description
1 polymer ?
#
loop_
_entity_poly.entity_id
_entity_poly.type
_entity_poly.pdbx_seq_one_letter_code
_entity_poly.pdbx_strand_id
1 'polypeptide(L)'
;MPGEVIYENGTPYRGYRDDRFKHLSPLHLARSPEMIKMIISLAPDIPVDEKEEANGDSILSWLIYRDMDSQGIRYLLEAGAHPDCIGPDSLDYLLGDMTPLETALALMNSATVKVLEYGTSDFLRFLVNAGANPHMLMSQGHTSIRGPNFHSHSSVLQAPQWILKQIELLQSGQGWFSTLYLDEDTGTLLGKLKVLLETHPQLSTRAALYTFAIRNIEMKFLEEVLRVINLTRSDFRCPWGPGALARLLHRGSVLRGHLGHLHDCVLLLLRTGANVNNCHKGKTALHRAFSLPIASPQDSDDMDVEHATVDWDPDWDDYGFFDRPIYPDFSTEEHAALRQDDVLSIVLSLLLNGADPKAEDNEKKTPAWYAKKNGWLDLDLPKAVAISDMVEIDYAWKKKPEDHPTCYEITGEWD
;
A
#
# COMPACT_ATOMS: atom_id res chain seq x y z
N MET A 1 -1.14 15.32 62.92
CA MET A 1 -2.03 14.45 63.73
C MET A 1 -1.94 13.04 63.14
N PRO A 2 -1.65 11.99 63.91
CA PRO A 2 -1.66 10.63 63.39
C PRO A 2 -3.12 10.23 63.09
N GLY A 3 -3.39 9.80 61.86
CA GLY A 3 -4.75 9.48 61.39
C GLY A 3 -5.32 8.22 62.04
N GLU A 4 -6.62 8.25 62.34
CA GLU A 4 -7.39 7.09 62.80
C GLU A 4 -7.30 5.93 61.80
N VAL A 5 -6.95 4.75 62.30
CA VAL A 5 -6.95 3.50 61.53
C VAL A 5 -8.39 2.99 61.49
N ILE A 6 -8.99 3.01 60.30
CA ILE A 6 -10.32 2.44 60.07
C ILE A 6 -10.16 0.93 59.84
N TYR A 7 -10.85 0.12 60.64
CA TYR A 7 -10.84 -1.34 60.52
C TYR A 7 -12.10 -1.79 59.78
N GLU A 8 -11.92 -2.47 58.66
CA GLU A 8 -12.98 -3.22 57.99
C GLU A 8 -12.68 -4.72 58.20
N ASN A 9 -13.62 -5.45 58.83
CA ASN A 9 -13.53 -6.89 59.12
C ASN A 9 -12.36 -7.34 60.02
N GLY A 10 -11.90 -6.50 60.96
CA GLY A 10 -10.90 -6.91 61.97
C GLY A 10 -9.47 -7.03 61.45
N THR A 11 -9.24 -6.75 60.17
CA THR A 11 -7.89 -6.55 59.61
C THR A 11 -7.65 -5.05 59.42
N PRO A 12 -6.50 -4.50 59.84
CA PRO A 12 -6.18 -3.10 59.61
C PRO A 12 -6.13 -2.86 58.09
N TYR A 13 -7.08 -2.10 57.55
CA TYR A 13 -7.02 -1.64 56.17
C TYR A 13 -5.90 -0.60 56.10
N ARG A 14 -4.69 -1.04 55.75
CA ARG A 14 -3.67 -0.13 55.21
C ARG A 14 -4.21 0.33 53.87
N GLY A 15 -5.02 1.39 53.88
CA GLY A 15 -5.29 2.14 52.67
C GLY A 15 -3.94 2.54 52.12
N TYR A 16 -3.48 1.85 51.07
CA TYR A 16 -2.37 2.32 50.27
C TYR A 16 -2.83 3.66 49.73
N ARG A 17 -2.42 4.74 50.39
CA ARG A 17 -2.42 6.06 49.75
C ARG A 17 -1.45 5.90 48.62
N ASP A 18 -2.01 5.67 47.45
CA ASP A 18 -1.27 5.62 46.22
C ASP A 18 -0.81 7.04 45.93
N ASP A 19 0.35 7.38 46.49
CA ASP A 19 0.97 8.69 46.36
C ASP A 19 1.30 9.01 44.88
N ARG A 20 1.18 8.03 43.97
CA ARG A 20 1.31 8.17 42.51
C ARG A 20 0.41 9.25 41.89
N PHE A 21 -0.72 9.58 42.52
CA PHE A 21 -1.68 10.56 41.98
C PHE A 21 -1.54 11.99 42.54
N LYS A 22 -0.51 12.27 43.35
CA LYS A 22 -0.36 13.59 44.00
C LYS A 22 -0.06 14.74 43.03
N HIS A 23 0.22 14.46 41.76
CA HIS A 23 0.66 15.44 40.77
C HIS A 23 -0.04 15.29 39.42
N LEU A 24 -1.35 15.02 39.39
CA LEU A 24 -2.10 15.05 38.13
C LEU A 24 -2.40 16.50 37.72
N SER A 25 -1.79 16.93 36.61
CA SER A 25 -2.16 18.19 35.97
C SER A 25 -3.62 18.15 35.47
N PRO A 26 -4.31 19.30 35.31
CA PRO A 26 -5.63 19.37 34.70
C PRO A 26 -5.72 18.68 33.32
N LEU A 27 -4.62 18.66 32.56
CA LEU A 27 -4.57 17.96 31.26
C LEU A 27 -4.75 16.45 31.41
N HIS A 28 -4.27 15.83 32.49
CA HIS A 28 -4.42 14.38 32.72
C HIS A 28 -5.89 13.97 32.92
N LEU A 29 -6.73 14.93 33.30
CA LEU A 29 -8.16 14.77 33.51
C LEU A 29 -8.97 15.08 32.25
N ALA A 30 -8.34 15.58 31.19
CA ALA A 30 -9.03 15.89 29.94
C ALA A 30 -9.60 14.63 29.30
N ARG A 31 -10.87 14.72 28.87
CA ARG A 31 -11.59 13.61 28.22
C ARG A 31 -12.08 13.94 26.80
N SER A 32 -11.80 15.15 26.32
CA SER A 32 -12.12 15.56 24.96
C SER A 32 -11.12 16.62 24.46
N PRO A 33 -11.00 16.80 23.14
CA PRO A 33 -10.15 17.85 22.55
C PRO A 33 -10.55 19.25 22.98
N GLU A 34 -11.86 19.52 23.13
CA GLU A 34 -12.36 20.82 23.58
C GLU A 34 -11.92 21.11 25.00
N MET A 35 -11.87 20.08 25.87
CA MET A 35 -11.38 20.24 27.23
C MET A 35 -9.88 20.54 27.25
N ILE A 36 -9.07 19.87 26.41
CA ILE A 36 -7.65 20.18 26.24
C ILE A 36 -7.48 21.63 25.78
N LYS A 37 -8.18 22.02 24.72
CA LYS A 37 -8.15 23.38 24.16
C LYS A 37 -8.57 24.43 25.19
N MET A 38 -9.59 24.14 26.00
CA MET A 38 -10.05 25.02 27.07
C MET A 38 -9.01 25.13 28.20
N ILE A 39 -8.37 24.03 28.60
CA ILE A 39 -7.33 24.05 29.63
C ILE A 39 -6.13 24.88 29.16
N ILE A 40 -5.64 24.64 27.94
CA ILE A 40 -4.52 25.38 27.36
C ILE A 40 -4.87 26.87 27.20
N SER A 41 -6.13 27.21 26.83
CA SER A 41 -6.52 28.61 26.68
C SER A 41 -6.64 29.36 28.02
N LEU A 42 -7.04 28.67 29.09
CA LEU A 42 -7.12 29.24 30.44
C LEU A 42 -5.76 29.32 31.13
N ALA A 43 -4.83 28.44 30.78
CA ALA A 43 -3.48 28.37 31.33
C ALA A 43 -2.46 28.13 30.21
N PRO A 44 -2.07 29.17 29.43
CA PRO A 44 -1.17 29.03 28.29
C PRO A 44 0.26 28.60 28.69
N ASP A 45 0.66 28.89 29.94
CA ASP A 45 1.94 28.50 30.51
C ASP A 45 1.86 27.15 31.26
N ILE A 46 0.79 26.38 31.06
CA ILE A 46 0.67 25.06 31.69
C ILE A 46 1.82 24.17 31.20
N PRO A 47 2.61 23.56 32.10
CA PRO A 47 3.68 22.68 31.68
C PRO A 47 3.09 21.41 31.07
N VAL A 48 3.37 21.20 29.78
CA VAL A 48 2.87 20.03 29.03
C VAL A 48 3.82 18.83 29.20
N ASP A 49 5.12 19.06 29.40
CA ASP A 49 6.16 18.01 29.52
C ASP A 49 7.02 18.12 30.79
N GLU A 50 6.56 18.80 31.84
CA GLU A 50 7.35 18.79 33.09
C GLU A 50 7.38 17.38 33.67
N LYS A 51 8.58 16.78 33.66
CA LYS A 51 8.87 15.44 34.19
C LYS A 51 8.53 15.25 35.67
N GLU A 52 8.15 16.32 36.37
CA GLU A 52 7.85 16.29 37.81
C GLU A 52 6.39 15.90 38.11
N GLU A 53 5.51 15.86 37.12
CA GLU A 53 4.09 15.55 37.33
C GLU A 53 3.75 14.10 36.96
N ALA A 54 2.94 13.45 37.81
CA ALA A 54 2.44 12.07 37.71
C ALA A 54 3.47 11.01 37.26
N ASN A 55 4.43 10.66 38.12
CA ASN A 55 5.40 9.57 37.91
C ASN A 55 6.29 9.69 36.67
N GLY A 56 6.30 10.84 35.97
CA GLY A 56 7.03 11.04 34.72
C GLY A 56 6.21 10.71 33.47
N ASP A 57 4.90 10.45 33.62
CA ASP A 57 3.97 10.15 32.52
C ASP A 57 3.90 11.32 31.56
N SER A 58 4.37 11.08 30.34
CA SER A 58 4.05 11.95 29.21
C SER A 58 2.54 12.13 29.15
N ILE A 59 2.09 13.38 29.22
CA ILE A 59 0.67 13.70 29.03
C ILE A 59 0.17 13.21 27.66
N LEU A 60 1.07 13.19 26.67
CA LEU A 60 0.81 12.71 25.33
C LEU A 60 0.53 11.19 25.38
N SER A 61 1.45 10.38 25.91
CA SER A 61 1.24 8.93 26.05
C SER A 61 0.01 8.59 26.89
N TRP A 62 -0.22 9.34 27.96
CA TRP A 62 -1.39 9.17 28.83
C TRP A 62 -2.71 9.35 28.07
N LEU A 63 -2.83 10.42 27.30
CA LEU A 63 -4.06 10.71 26.56
C LEU A 63 -4.24 9.80 25.35
N ILE A 64 -3.16 9.35 24.73
CA ILE A 64 -3.17 8.31 23.70
C ILE A 64 -3.73 7.00 24.27
N TYR A 65 -3.24 6.57 25.43
CA TYR A 65 -3.73 5.38 26.12
C TYR A 65 -5.23 5.47 26.48
N ARG A 66 -5.71 6.69 26.72
CA ARG A 66 -7.13 6.97 27.00
C ARG A 66 -7.98 7.22 25.77
N ASP A 67 -7.47 6.88 24.59
CA ASP A 67 -8.20 6.94 23.32
C ASP A 67 -8.60 8.37 22.92
N MET A 68 -7.73 9.34 23.22
CA MET A 68 -7.88 10.72 22.75
C MET A 68 -7.75 10.79 21.23
N ASP A 69 -8.68 11.50 20.59
CA ASP A 69 -8.66 11.63 19.13
C ASP A 69 -7.48 12.48 18.61
N SER A 70 -7.31 12.48 17.29
CA SER A 70 -6.22 13.18 16.61
C SER A 70 -6.24 14.69 16.80
N GLN A 71 -7.39 15.33 17.08
CA GLN A 71 -7.45 16.76 17.37
C GLN A 71 -6.91 17.06 18.78
N GLY A 72 -7.25 16.24 19.77
CA GLY A 72 -6.76 16.41 21.13
C GLY A 72 -5.22 16.33 21.19
N ILE A 73 -4.67 15.34 20.50
CA ILE A 73 -3.21 15.15 20.36
C ILE A 73 -2.56 16.32 19.62
N ARG A 74 -3.20 16.80 18.54
CA ARG A 74 -2.73 17.99 17.83
C ARG A 74 -2.64 19.21 18.74
N TYR A 75 -3.64 19.47 19.58
CA TYR A 75 -3.60 20.61 20.51
C TYR A 75 -2.45 20.50 21.53
N LEU A 76 -2.13 19.30 22.01
CA LEU A 76 -1.00 19.09 22.91
C LEU A 76 0.34 19.33 22.21
N LEU A 77 0.51 18.80 21.00
CA LEU A 77 1.70 19.03 20.18
C LEU A 77 1.89 20.52 19.85
N GLU A 78 0.80 21.22 19.52
CA GLU A 78 0.80 22.68 19.30
C GLU A 78 1.12 23.47 20.59
N ALA A 79 0.79 22.93 21.76
CA ALA A 79 1.16 23.49 23.06
C ALA A 79 2.57 23.09 23.52
N GLY A 80 3.35 22.41 22.67
CA GLY A 80 4.75 22.10 22.92
C GLY A 80 5.02 20.72 23.52
N ALA A 81 4.04 19.80 23.54
CA ALA A 81 4.28 18.41 23.92
C ALA A 81 5.36 17.79 23.04
N HIS A 82 6.38 17.18 23.66
CA HIS A 82 7.48 16.55 22.98
C HIS A 82 7.00 15.21 22.43
N PRO A 83 7.13 14.92 21.13
CA PRO A 83 6.58 13.70 20.55
C PRO A 83 7.32 12.41 20.98
N ASP A 84 8.58 12.53 21.43
CA ASP A 84 9.41 11.41 21.90
C ASP A 84 9.57 11.33 23.43
N CYS A 85 8.70 11.99 24.20
CA CYS A 85 8.75 11.86 25.65
C CYS A 85 8.48 10.39 26.03
N ILE A 86 9.37 9.78 26.80
CA ILE A 86 9.23 8.37 27.21
C ILE A 86 8.20 8.32 28.34
N GLY A 87 7.20 7.44 28.24
CA GLY A 87 6.30 7.13 29.36
C GLY A 87 7.08 6.42 30.48
N PRO A 88 6.77 6.67 31.75
CA PRO A 88 7.43 6.07 32.89
C PRO A 88 6.99 4.63 33.09
N ASP A 89 7.78 3.92 33.88
CA ASP A 89 7.53 2.59 34.44
C ASP A 89 6.16 2.40 35.15
N SER A 90 5.36 3.46 35.31
CA SER A 90 4.22 3.54 36.22
C SER A 90 2.91 2.96 35.67
N LEU A 91 2.76 2.85 34.34
CA LEU A 91 1.69 2.10 33.69
C LEU A 91 1.96 0.59 33.84
N ASP A 92 1.64 0.11 35.06
CA ASP A 92 1.76 -1.26 35.56
C ASP A 92 1.68 -2.32 34.44
N TYR A 93 2.85 -2.92 34.16
CA TYR A 93 3.11 -4.14 33.37
C TYR A 93 2.78 -4.17 31.86
N LEU A 94 1.95 -3.27 31.33
CA LEU A 94 1.46 -3.44 29.96
C LEU A 94 2.19 -2.61 28.90
N LEU A 95 2.69 -1.42 29.24
CA LEU A 95 3.18 -0.49 28.20
C LEU A 95 4.62 0.04 28.40
N GLY A 96 5.24 -0.12 29.58
CA GLY A 96 6.66 0.19 29.78
C GLY A 96 7.13 1.58 29.29
N ASP A 97 8.44 1.69 29.01
CA ASP A 97 9.12 2.88 28.47
C ASP A 97 8.74 3.17 27.00
N MET A 98 7.46 3.15 26.67
CA MET A 98 6.99 3.48 25.33
C MET A 98 6.84 4.99 25.15
N THR A 99 7.43 5.48 24.06
CA THR A 99 7.12 6.78 23.45
C THR A 99 5.63 6.87 23.06
N PRO A 100 5.11 8.08 22.85
CA PRO A 100 3.77 8.32 22.30
C PRO A 100 3.53 7.56 20.99
N LEU A 101 4.53 7.51 20.12
CA LEU A 101 4.46 6.79 18.86
C LEU A 101 4.36 5.27 19.07
N GLU A 102 5.17 4.72 19.99
CA GLU A 102 5.10 3.30 20.38
C GLU A 102 3.76 2.92 20.99
N THR A 103 3.26 3.77 21.90
CA THR A 103 1.98 3.55 22.59
C THR A 103 0.84 3.53 21.58
N ALA A 104 0.81 4.46 20.63
CA ALA A 104 -0.18 4.48 19.56
C ALA A 104 -0.10 3.23 18.68
N LEU A 105 1.12 2.82 18.31
CA LEU A 105 1.36 1.62 17.52
C LEU A 105 0.92 0.34 18.24
N ALA A 106 1.14 0.25 19.55
CA ALA A 106 0.69 -0.86 20.39
C ALA A 106 -0.84 -0.92 20.47
N LEU A 107 -1.50 0.23 20.66
CA LEU A 107 -2.97 0.31 20.74
C LEU A 107 -3.65 -0.04 19.41
N MET A 108 -3.08 0.36 18.27
CA MET A 108 -3.60 -0.02 16.95
C MET A 108 -3.62 -1.54 16.71
N ASN A 109 -2.71 -2.29 17.33
CA ASN A 109 -2.65 -3.74 17.17
C ASN A 109 -3.57 -4.49 18.13
N SER A 110 -4.08 -3.79 19.14
CA SER A 110 -5.03 -4.35 20.08
C SER A 110 -6.43 -4.23 19.48
N ALA A 111 -7.05 -5.37 19.14
CA ALA A 111 -8.41 -5.49 18.58
C ALA A 111 -9.53 -4.87 19.46
N THR A 112 -9.19 -4.23 20.58
CA THR A 112 -10.09 -3.63 21.55
C THR A 112 -10.31 -2.13 21.37
N VAL A 113 -9.51 -1.41 20.58
CA VAL A 113 -9.61 0.05 20.48
C VAL A 113 -10.39 0.47 19.22
N LYS A 114 -11.69 0.75 19.39
CA LYS A 114 -12.63 1.11 18.31
C LYS A 114 -12.40 2.50 17.69
N VAL A 115 -11.74 3.42 18.37
CA VAL A 115 -11.67 4.84 17.94
C VAL A 115 -10.49 5.09 17.01
N LEU A 116 -9.46 4.24 17.04
CA LEU A 116 -8.32 4.32 16.14
C LEU A 116 -8.66 3.94 14.69
N GLU A 117 -9.77 3.22 14.41
CA GLU A 117 -10.17 2.90 13.03
C GLU A 117 -10.51 4.13 12.16
N TYR A 118 -10.90 5.27 12.75
CA TYR A 118 -11.38 6.45 12.00
C TYR A 118 -10.48 7.70 12.04
N GLY A 119 -9.26 7.61 12.59
CA GLY A 119 -8.36 8.77 12.72
C GLY A 119 -6.88 8.46 12.87
N THR A 120 -6.48 7.20 12.74
CA THR A 120 -5.10 6.72 12.96
C THR A 120 -4.08 7.31 12.01
N SER A 121 -4.45 7.49 10.74
CA SER A 121 -3.54 8.10 9.76
C SER A 121 -3.18 9.54 10.16
N ASP A 122 -4.18 10.35 10.51
CA ASP A 122 -3.97 11.74 10.92
C ASP A 122 -3.17 11.82 12.21
N PHE A 123 -3.48 10.92 13.15
CA PHE A 123 -2.77 10.80 14.41
C PHE A 123 -1.27 10.51 14.21
N LEU A 124 -0.91 9.47 13.46
CA LEU A 124 0.49 9.11 13.20
C LEU A 124 1.20 10.23 12.45
N ARG A 125 0.49 10.84 11.49
CA ARG A 125 0.96 12.00 10.76
C ARG A 125 1.26 13.18 11.67
N PHE A 126 0.44 13.46 12.68
CA PHE A 126 0.72 14.54 13.63
C PHE A 126 1.97 14.26 14.47
N LEU A 127 2.14 13.06 15.00
CA LEU A 127 3.34 12.69 15.77
C LEU A 127 4.60 12.82 14.91
N VAL A 128 4.61 12.24 13.70
CA VAL A 128 5.77 12.31 12.80
C VAL A 128 6.06 13.76 12.39
N ASN A 129 5.04 14.56 12.08
CA ASN A 129 5.22 15.97 11.72
C ASN A 129 5.71 16.83 12.89
N ALA A 130 5.36 16.46 14.13
CA ALA A 130 5.89 17.10 15.33
C ALA A 130 7.35 16.71 15.62
N GLY A 131 7.91 15.75 14.89
CA GLY A 131 9.29 15.32 15.01
C GLY A 131 9.47 14.02 15.79
N ALA A 132 8.41 13.21 16.00
CA ALA A 132 8.54 11.89 16.60
C ALA A 132 9.61 11.08 15.85
N ASN A 133 10.61 10.58 16.56
CA ASN A 133 11.68 9.80 16.01
C ASN A 133 11.25 8.34 15.81
N PRO A 134 10.99 7.90 14.57
CA PRO A 134 10.61 6.50 14.30
C PRO A 134 11.72 5.51 14.71
N HIS A 135 12.97 5.95 14.83
CA HIS A 135 14.08 5.07 15.21
C HIS A 135 14.16 4.76 16.70
N MET A 136 13.46 5.51 17.56
CA MET A 136 13.46 5.25 19.00
C MET A 136 12.79 3.93 19.38
N LEU A 137 11.93 3.42 18.49
CA LEU A 137 11.22 2.14 18.57
C LEU A 137 12.11 0.88 18.72
N MET A 138 13.44 1.02 18.66
CA MET A 138 14.38 -0.11 18.67
C MET A 138 15.57 0.03 19.64
N SER A 139 15.68 1.13 20.39
CA SER A 139 16.89 1.40 21.19
C SER A 139 16.96 0.57 22.49
N GLN A 140 15.84 0.01 22.94
CA GLN A 140 15.74 -0.85 24.10
C GLN A 140 15.74 -2.31 23.62
N GLY A 141 16.91 -2.94 23.47
CA GLY A 141 17.09 -4.33 23.03
C GLY A 141 16.49 -5.42 23.94
N HIS A 142 15.37 -5.18 24.60
CA HIS A 142 14.70 -6.06 25.54
C HIS A 142 13.73 -7.01 24.83
N THR A 143 14.27 -8.08 24.24
CA THR A 143 13.53 -9.32 24.02
C THR A 143 13.44 -10.12 25.33
N SER A 144 12.78 -9.58 26.36
CA SER A 144 12.27 -10.38 27.48
C SER A 144 11.25 -9.61 28.32
N ILE A 145 9.97 -9.75 27.99
CA ILE A 145 8.89 -9.44 28.92
C ILE A 145 8.87 -10.58 29.96
N ARG A 146 9.51 -10.38 31.11
CA ARG A 146 9.35 -11.25 32.28
C ARG A 146 8.08 -10.87 33.04
N GLY A 147 6.94 -11.33 32.53
CA GLY A 147 5.67 -11.38 33.27
C GLY A 147 5.17 -12.84 33.28
N PRO A 148 4.78 -13.41 34.43
CA PRO A 148 4.48 -14.85 34.53
C PRO A 148 3.20 -15.32 33.80
N ASN A 149 2.46 -14.45 33.08
CA ASN A 149 1.13 -14.78 32.53
C ASN A 149 0.91 -14.47 31.04
N PHE A 150 1.93 -14.12 30.26
CA PHE A 150 1.78 -13.98 28.80
C PHE A 150 2.59 -15.03 28.06
N HIS A 151 1.98 -16.18 27.77
CA HIS A 151 2.50 -17.20 26.87
C HIS A 151 1.43 -17.48 25.80
N SER A 152 1.41 -16.70 24.70
CA SER A 152 0.85 -17.14 23.40
C SER A 152 0.75 -16.09 22.28
N HIS A 153 0.90 -14.78 22.50
CA HIS A 153 0.60 -13.79 21.45
C HIS A 153 1.85 -13.16 20.80
N SER A 154 2.53 -13.94 19.96
CA SER A 154 3.65 -13.51 19.08
C SER A 154 3.20 -12.62 17.90
N SER A 155 1.89 -12.44 17.68
CA SER A 155 1.33 -11.72 16.51
C SER A 155 1.07 -10.23 16.75
N VAL A 156 1.07 -9.76 18.01
CA VAL A 156 0.60 -8.41 18.39
C VAL A 156 1.68 -7.31 18.20
N LEU A 157 2.94 -7.69 17.95
CA LEU A 157 4.06 -6.76 17.75
C LEU A 157 4.55 -6.64 16.29
N GLN A 158 3.85 -7.25 15.31
CA GLN A 158 4.29 -7.20 13.90
C GLN A 158 3.86 -5.93 13.15
N ALA A 159 2.79 -5.27 13.60
CA ALA A 159 2.22 -4.12 12.90
C ALA A 159 2.90 -2.73 13.14
N PRO A 160 3.84 -2.52 14.09
CA PRO A 160 4.71 -1.34 14.11
C PRO A 160 5.99 -1.53 13.30
N GLN A 161 6.46 -2.78 13.18
CA GLN A 161 7.70 -3.10 12.47
C GLN A 161 7.59 -2.76 10.99
N TRP A 162 6.43 -2.89 10.34
CA TRP A 162 6.35 -2.57 8.91
C TRP A 162 6.50 -1.08 8.62
N ILE A 163 5.95 -0.16 9.42
CA ILE A 163 6.11 1.29 9.15
C ILE A 163 7.57 1.71 9.32
N LEU A 164 8.22 1.22 10.37
CA LEU A 164 9.62 1.52 10.67
C LEU A 164 10.59 0.85 9.74
N LYS A 165 10.35 -0.42 9.44
CA LYS A 165 11.09 -1.16 8.43
C LYS A 165 10.84 -0.53 7.06
N GLN A 166 9.67 0.01 6.76
CA GLN A 166 9.45 0.79 5.54
C GLN A 166 10.29 2.08 5.53
N ILE A 167 10.37 2.83 6.63
CA ILE A 167 11.25 4.02 6.74
C ILE A 167 12.74 3.65 6.59
N GLU A 168 13.18 2.55 7.18
CA GLU A 168 14.56 2.03 7.12
C GLU A 168 14.92 1.41 5.75
N LEU A 169 13.98 0.70 5.12
CA LEU A 169 14.10 0.13 3.77
C LEU A 169 14.04 1.21 2.68
N LEU A 170 13.27 2.29 2.92
CA LEU A 170 13.25 3.50 2.08
C LEU A 170 14.62 4.19 2.05
N GLN A 171 15.37 4.15 3.16
CA GLN A 171 16.71 4.73 3.24
C GLN A 171 17.82 3.80 2.73
N SER A 172 17.63 2.47 2.81
CA SER A 172 18.65 1.47 2.44
C SER A 172 18.53 0.90 1.02
N GLY A 173 17.43 1.15 0.30
CA GLY A 173 17.27 0.77 -1.10
C GLY A 173 17.09 -0.74 -1.34
N GLN A 174 16.98 -1.56 -0.29
CA GLN A 174 16.73 -2.99 -0.38
C GLN A 174 15.34 -3.35 0.18
N GLY A 175 14.64 -4.30 -0.45
CA GLY A 175 13.58 -5.09 0.21
C GLY A 175 12.24 -4.42 0.51
N TRP A 176 11.70 -3.57 -0.37
CA TRP A 176 10.46 -2.77 -0.16
C TRP A 176 9.16 -3.55 0.11
N PHE A 177 9.14 -4.88 -0.06
CA PHE A 177 7.94 -5.58 -0.52
C PHE A 177 7.41 -6.67 0.39
N SER A 178 8.22 -7.17 1.33
CA SER A 178 7.81 -8.29 2.20
C SER A 178 6.67 -7.94 3.15
N THR A 179 6.45 -6.65 3.45
CA THR A 179 5.41 -6.22 4.41
C THR A 179 4.07 -5.88 3.75
N LEU A 180 4.04 -5.58 2.46
CA LEU A 180 2.78 -5.43 1.70
C LEU A 180 2.14 -6.79 1.40
N TYR A 181 2.88 -7.89 1.60
CA TYR A 181 2.43 -9.26 1.38
C TYR A 181 1.60 -9.84 2.53
N LEU A 182 1.63 -9.24 3.72
CA LEU A 182 1.10 -9.85 4.95
C LEU A 182 -0.34 -9.46 5.29
N ASP A 183 -1.00 -8.64 4.47
CA ASP A 183 -2.41 -8.26 4.71
C ASP A 183 -3.36 -9.07 3.82
N GLU A 184 -4.27 -9.80 4.46
CA GLU A 184 -5.31 -10.58 3.80
C GLU A 184 -6.46 -9.69 3.26
N ASP A 185 -6.60 -8.45 3.75
CA ASP A 185 -7.63 -7.51 3.30
C ASP A 185 -7.09 -6.46 2.31
N THR A 186 -7.74 -6.41 1.15
CA THR A 186 -7.47 -5.41 0.10
C THR A 186 -7.70 -3.99 0.62
N GLY A 187 -8.67 -3.77 1.50
CA GLY A 187 -8.94 -2.47 2.11
C GLY A 187 -7.73 -1.91 2.85
N THR A 188 -7.10 -2.76 3.67
CA THR A 188 -5.88 -2.41 4.43
C THR A 188 -4.71 -2.11 3.50
N LEU A 189 -4.50 -2.93 2.46
CA LEU A 189 -3.45 -2.69 1.46
C LEU A 189 -3.62 -1.33 0.77
N LEU A 190 -4.84 -1.00 0.32
CA LEU A 190 -5.14 0.27 -0.34
C LEU A 190 -4.95 1.46 0.61
N GLY A 191 -5.37 1.34 1.87
CA GLY A 191 -5.14 2.36 2.90
C GLY A 191 -3.65 2.62 3.13
N LYS A 192 -2.86 1.57 3.29
CA LYS A 192 -1.39 1.66 3.46
C LYS A 192 -0.72 2.30 2.24
N LEU A 193 -1.10 1.90 1.03
CA LEU A 193 -0.59 2.47 -0.21
C LEU A 193 -0.92 3.96 -0.32
N LYS A 194 -2.14 4.36 0.03
CA LYS A 194 -2.56 5.77 -0.01
C LYS A 194 -1.72 6.62 0.94
N VAL A 195 -1.56 6.20 2.19
CA VAL A 195 -0.69 6.90 3.16
C VAL A 195 0.74 7.00 2.65
N LEU A 196 1.30 5.90 2.12
CA LEU A 196 2.66 5.88 1.59
C LEU A 196 2.85 6.85 0.41
N LEU A 197 1.87 6.92 -0.49
CA LEU A 197 1.92 7.81 -1.66
C LEU A 197 1.74 9.28 -1.28
N GLU A 198 0.96 9.56 -0.23
CA GLU A 198 0.78 10.89 0.32
C GLU A 198 2.04 11.39 1.06
N THR A 199 2.73 10.51 1.78
CA THR A 199 3.97 10.85 2.52
C THR A 199 5.20 10.87 1.63
N HIS A 200 5.26 10.04 0.58
CA HIS A 200 6.40 9.93 -0.34
C HIS A 200 5.96 10.11 -1.81
N PRO A 201 5.60 11.34 -2.24
CA PRO A 201 5.04 11.60 -3.57
C PRO A 201 6.06 11.53 -4.72
N GLN A 202 7.27 11.02 -4.47
CA GLN A 202 8.36 11.01 -5.43
C GLN A 202 8.06 10.04 -6.58
N LEU A 203 8.47 10.43 -7.80
CA LEU A 203 8.27 9.63 -9.00
C LEU A 203 8.89 8.24 -8.91
N SER A 204 10.05 8.14 -8.24
CA SER A 204 10.77 6.89 -7.97
C SER A 204 9.93 5.92 -7.14
N THR A 205 9.27 6.42 -6.09
CA THR A 205 8.39 5.63 -5.22
C THR A 205 7.25 5.04 -6.02
N ARG A 206 6.59 5.86 -6.86
CA ARG A 206 5.50 5.39 -7.74
C ARG A 206 5.98 4.32 -8.73
N ALA A 207 7.09 4.56 -9.42
CA ALA A 207 7.64 3.60 -10.39
C ALA A 207 7.95 2.24 -9.76
N ALA A 208 8.48 2.24 -8.54
CA ALA A 208 8.76 1.03 -7.79
C ALA A 208 7.49 0.36 -7.24
N LEU A 209 6.50 1.14 -6.77
CA LEU A 209 5.18 0.60 -6.40
C LEU A 209 4.44 0.00 -7.60
N TYR A 210 4.58 0.55 -8.79
CA TYR A 210 4.06 -0.07 -10.01
C TYR A 210 4.75 -1.39 -10.32
N THR A 211 6.09 -1.40 -10.24
CA THR A 211 6.87 -2.61 -10.47
C THR A 211 6.49 -3.69 -9.46
N PHE A 212 6.26 -3.30 -8.21
CA PHE A 212 5.74 -4.17 -7.16
C PHE A 212 4.36 -4.70 -7.45
N ALA A 213 3.41 -3.80 -7.72
CA ALA A 213 2.02 -4.15 -7.96
C ALA A 213 1.93 -5.11 -9.13
N ILE A 214 2.58 -4.75 -10.24
CA ILE A 214 2.68 -5.59 -11.43
C ILE A 214 3.38 -6.90 -11.12
N ARG A 215 4.29 -7.04 -10.16
CA ARG A 215 4.95 -8.33 -9.89
C ARG A 215 4.17 -9.22 -8.92
N ASN A 216 3.57 -8.62 -7.89
CA ASN A 216 3.24 -9.33 -6.66
C ASN A 216 1.75 -9.33 -6.32
N ILE A 217 0.97 -8.35 -6.82
CA ILE A 217 -0.44 -8.21 -6.45
C ILE A 217 -1.31 -9.09 -7.35
N GLU A 218 -2.22 -9.86 -6.77
CA GLU A 218 -3.16 -10.69 -7.53
C GLU A 218 -3.93 -9.85 -8.56
N MET A 219 -4.18 -10.40 -9.76
CA MET A 219 -4.74 -9.63 -10.88
C MET A 219 -6.08 -8.97 -10.56
N LYS A 220 -6.94 -9.62 -9.76
CA LYS A 220 -8.23 -9.05 -9.34
C LYS A 220 -8.10 -7.78 -8.50
N PHE A 221 -6.97 -7.58 -7.80
CA PHE A 221 -6.71 -6.40 -6.98
C PHE A 221 -5.77 -5.41 -7.66
N LEU A 222 -5.07 -5.86 -8.71
CA LEU A 222 -4.08 -5.06 -9.40
C LEU A 222 -4.68 -3.77 -9.94
N GLU A 223 -5.87 -3.84 -10.54
CA GLU A 223 -6.52 -2.65 -11.09
C GLU A 223 -6.75 -1.58 -10.02
N GLU A 224 -7.31 -1.96 -8.86
CA GLU A 224 -7.61 -1.02 -7.78
C GLU A 224 -6.33 -0.41 -7.17
N VAL A 225 -5.28 -1.21 -7.04
CA VAL A 225 -3.98 -0.72 -6.61
C VAL A 225 -3.39 0.26 -7.63
N LEU A 226 -3.45 -0.06 -8.93
CA LEU A 226 -2.99 0.84 -9.97
C LEU A 226 -3.79 2.15 -9.99
N ARG A 227 -5.10 2.10 -9.69
CA ARG A 227 -5.95 3.29 -9.54
C ARG A 227 -5.51 4.14 -8.36
N VAL A 228 -5.26 3.56 -7.18
CA VAL A 228 -4.76 4.31 -6.01
C VAL A 228 -3.40 4.95 -6.29
N ILE A 229 -2.49 4.23 -6.95
CA ILE A 229 -1.19 4.80 -7.33
C ILE A 229 -1.36 5.96 -8.31
N ASN A 230 -2.35 5.90 -9.21
CA ASN A 230 -2.61 6.94 -10.20
C ASN A 230 -3.39 8.15 -9.64
N LEU A 231 -4.30 7.96 -8.67
CA LEU A 231 -5.16 9.01 -8.12
C LEU A 231 -4.41 10.00 -7.22
N THR A 232 -3.26 9.63 -6.67
CA THR A 232 -2.61 10.37 -5.56
C THR A 232 -1.86 11.66 -5.97
N ARG A 233 -2.05 12.22 -7.17
CA ARG A 233 -1.90 13.66 -7.54
C ARG A 233 -1.92 13.83 -9.07
N SER A 234 -2.70 14.81 -9.52
CA SER A 234 -3.00 15.17 -10.92
C SER A 234 -1.83 15.75 -11.73
N ASP A 235 -0.78 16.22 -11.06
CA ASP A 235 0.12 17.22 -11.66
C ASP A 235 1.28 16.55 -12.43
N PHE A 236 1.48 15.26 -12.21
CA PHE A 236 2.53 14.48 -12.85
C PHE A 236 1.93 13.45 -13.80
N ARG A 237 2.16 13.63 -15.11
CA ARG A 237 2.14 12.52 -16.06
C ARG A 237 3.27 11.57 -15.67
N CYS A 238 2.98 10.65 -14.77
CA CYS A 238 3.97 9.70 -14.29
C CYS A 238 4.33 8.80 -15.47
N PRO A 239 5.58 8.78 -15.96
CA PRO A 239 6.00 7.71 -16.84
C PRO A 239 5.93 6.45 -15.98
N TRP A 240 5.11 5.48 -16.38
CA TRP A 240 4.85 4.19 -15.73
C TRP A 240 6.09 3.28 -15.55
N GLY A 241 7.28 3.86 -15.67
CA GLY A 241 8.54 3.20 -15.95
C GLY A 241 8.64 2.78 -17.43
N PRO A 242 9.86 2.64 -17.95
CA PRO A 242 10.05 2.06 -19.28
C PRO A 242 9.49 0.63 -19.29
N GLY A 243 8.58 0.34 -20.23
CA GLY A 243 8.06 -1.00 -20.48
C GLY A 243 6.97 -1.49 -19.52
N ALA A 244 6.23 -0.60 -18.85
CA ALA A 244 5.16 -0.98 -17.91
C ALA A 244 4.13 -1.94 -18.51
N LEU A 245 3.59 -1.58 -19.69
CA LEU A 245 2.63 -2.41 -20.44
C LEU A 245 3.24 -3.76 -20.83
N ALA A 246 4.48 -3.75 -21.34
CA ALA A 246 5.18 -4.97 -21.71
C ALA A 246 5.45 -5.90 -20.51
N ARG A 247 5.76 -5.34 -19.33
CA ARG A 247 5.88 -6.10 -18.07
C ARG A 247 4.55 -6.69 -17.62
N LEU A 248 3.49 -5.88 -17.63
CA LEU A 248 2.14 -6.33 -17.26
C LEU A 248 1.68 -7.49 -18.13
N LEU A 249 1.83 -7.37 -19.45
CA LEU A 249 1.46 -8.42 -20.40
C LEU A 249 2.37 -9.64 -20.29
N HIS A 250 3.66 -9.46 -19.99
CA HIS A 250 4.54 -10.57 -19.70
C HIS A 250 4.07 -11.35 -18.47
N ARG A 251 3.68 -10.67 -17.38
CA ARG A 251 3.07 -11.37 -16.23
C ARG A 251 1.75 -12.03 -16.60
N GLY A 252 0.90 -11.35 -17.36
CA GLY A 252 -0.36 -11.90 -17.87
C GLY A 252 -0.16 -13.21 -18.65
N SER A 253 0.96 -13.34 -19.38
CA SER A 253 1.29 -14.60 -20.08
C SER A 253 1.63 -15.77 -19.17
N VAL A 254 2.05 -15.49 -17.93
CA VAL A 254 2.40 -16.50 -16.92
C VAL A 254 1.17 -16.88 -16.07
N LEU A 255 0.25 -15.94 -15.85
CA LEU A 255 -0.93 -16.16 -15.03
C LEU A 255 -2.00 -16.94 -15.77
N ARG A 256 -2.39 -18.08 -15.18
CA ARG A 256 -3.43 -18.96 -15.71
C ARG A 256 -4.80 -18.47 -15.23
N GLY A 257 -5.44 -17.60 -16.01
CA GLY A 257 -6.77 -17.05 -15.73
C GLY A 257 -6.75 -15.57 -15.35
N HIS A 258 -7.85 -14.86 -15.61
CA HIS A 258 -8.04 -13.40 -15.45
C HIS A 258 -7.59 -12.49 -16.61
N LEU A 259 -7.80 -12.91 -17.86
CA LEU A 259 -7.55 -12.02 -19.00
C LEU A 259 -8.44 -10.77 -19.00
N GLY A 260 -9.69 -10.85 -18.52
CA GLY A 260 -10.53 -9.67 -18.27
C GLY A 260 -9.87 -8.62 -17.36
N HIS A 261 -9.37 -9.01 -16.18
CA HIS A 261 -8.64 -8.08 -15.30
C HIS A 261 -7.33 -7.58 -15.92
N LEU A 262 -6.64 -8.40 -16.71
CA LEU A 262 -5.47 -7.97 -17.47
C LEU A 262 -5.84 -6.88 -18.47
N HIS A 263 -6.94 -7.06 -19.18
CA HIS A 263 -7.47 -6.09 -20.12
C HIS A 263 -7.81 -4.77 -19.42
N ASP A 264 -8.49 -4.79 -18.28
CA ASP A 264 -8.80 -3.60 -17.50
C ASP A 264 -7.54 -2.86 -17.02
N CYS A 265 -6.54 -3.60 -16.54
CA CYS A 265 -5.24 -3.04 -16.17
C CYS A 265 -4.52 -2.42 -17.38
N VAL A 266 -4.57 -3.07 -18.56
CA VAL A 266 -3.99 -2.53 -19.80
C VAL A 266 -4.68 -1.22 -20.20
N LEU A 267 -6.02 -1.18 -20.17
CA LEU A 267 -6.79 0.02 -20.48
C LEU A 267 -6.48 1.16 -19.50
N LEU A 268 -6.36 0.86 -18.21
CA LEU A 268 -5.97 1.83 -17.21
C LEU A 268 -4.58 2.43 -17.52
N LEU A 269 -3.59 1.58 -17.83
CA LEU A 269 -2.25 2.03 -18.22
C LEU A 269 -2.26 2.89 -19.49
N LEU A 270 -3.06 2.52 -20.50
CA LEU A 270 -3.17 3.29 -21.74
C LEU A 270 -3.83 4.65 -21.51
N ARG A 271 -4.95 4.70 -20.78
CA ARG A 271 -5.67 5.94 -20.45
C ARG A 271 -4.82 6.94 -19.67
N THR A 272 -3.87 6.44 -18.91
CA THR A 272 -2.96 7.23 -18.09
C THR A 272 -1.64 7.55 -18.80
N GLY A 273 -1.54 7.26 -20.11
CA GLY A 273 -0.44 7.68 -20.96
C GLY A 273 0.79 6.77 -20.91
N ALA A 274 0.65 5.50 -20.53
CA ALA A 274 1.74 4.54 -20.67
C ALA A 274 2.15 4.41 -22.14
N ASN A 275 3.45 4.57 -22.42
CA ASN A 275 3.96 4.45 -23.78
C ASN A 275 3.89 2.99 -24.25
N VAL A 276 3.06 2.75 -25.26
CA VAL A 276 2.75 1.44 -25.82
C VAL A 276 3.92 0.77 -26.55
N ASN A 277 4.87 1.57 -27.05
CA ASN A 277 6.03 1.09 -27.80
C ASN A 277 7.25 0.83 -26.93
N ASN A 278 7.20 1.15 -25.63
CA ASN A 278 8.28 0.80 -24.71
C ASN A 278 8.41 -0.72 -24.60
N CYS A 279 9.64 -1.22 -24.70
CA CYS A 279 9.93 -2.65 -24.62
C CYS A 279 10.33 -3.09 -23.20
N HIS A 280 10.09 -4.36 -22.89
CA HIS A 280 10.63 -5.06 -21.74
C HIS A 280 11.31 -6.36 -22.19
N LYS A 281 12.60 -6.51 -21.85
CA LYS A 281 13.48 -7.57 -22.38
C LYS A 281 13.41 -7.66 -23.92
N GLY A 282 13.50 -6.50 -24.59
CA GLY A 282 13.46 -6.39 -26.06
C GLY A 282 12.10 -6.55 -26.71
N LYS A 283 11.03 -6.89 -25.97
CA LYS A 283 9.69 -7.13 -26.54
C LYS A 283 8.74 -5.99 -26.16
N THR A 284 8.06 -5.40 -27.15
CA THR A 284 7.02 -4.39 -26.90
C THR A 284 5.77 -5.00 -26.26
N ALA A 285 4.84 -4.16 -25.81
CA ALA A 285 3.54 -4.62 -25.32
C ALA A 285 2.82 -5.49 -26.36
N LEU A 286 2.86 -5.10 -27.63
CA LEU A 286 2.20 -5.83 -28.71
C LEU A 286 2.80 -7.23 -28.95
N HIS A 287 4.13 -7.37 -28.87
CA HIS A 287 4.79 -8.69 -28.90
C HIS A 287 4.26 -9.61 -27.79
N ARG A 288 4.12 -9.06 -26.58
CA ARG A 288 3.66 -9.81 -25.40
C ARG A 288 2.18 -10.16 -25.49
N ALA A 289 1.33 -9.26 -26.01
CA ALA A 289 -0.08 -9.52 -26.25
C ALA A 289 -0.30 -10.71 -27.19
N PHE A 290 0.41 -10.77 -28.32
CA PHE A 290 0.35 -11.93 -29.22
C PHE A 290 0.99 -13.21 -28.64
N SER A 291 1.76 -13.08 -27.56
CA SER A 291 2.33 -14.21 -26.82
C SER A 291 1.39 -14.77 -25.76
N LEU A 292 0.22 -14.15 -25.52
CA LEU A 292 -0.74 -14.63 -24.54
C LEU A 292 -1.36 -15.97 -24.98
N PRO A 293 -1.51 -16.94 -24.07
CA PRO A 293 -2.11 -18.23 -24.40
C PRO A 293 -3.62 -18.06 -24.66
N ILE A 294 -4.08 -18.45 -25.85
CA ILE A 294 -5.51 -18.51 -26.19
C ILE A 294 -6.16 -19.73 -25.53
N ALA A 295 -5.47 -20.88 -25.60
CA ALA A 295 -5.94 -22.13 -25.01
C ALA A 295 -5.96 -22.04 -23.47
N SER A 296 -6.95 -22.68 -22.84
CA SER A 296 -6.96 -22.80 -21.40
C SER A 296 -5.81 -23.73 -20.98
N PRO A 297 -4.93 -23.34 -20.06
CA PRO A 297 -3.81 -24.16 -19.62
C PRO A 297 -4.21 -25.40 -18.80
N GLN A 298 -5.52 -25.70 -18.68
CA GLN A 298 -6.05 -26.96 -18.15
C GLN A 298 -6.36 -27.99 -19.24
N ASP A 299 -6.30 -27.64 -20.53
CA ASP A 299 -6.70 -28.54 -21.63
C ASP A 299 -5.65 -29.60 -22.01
N SER A 300 -4.58 -29.73 -21.23
CA SER A 300 -3.59 -30.79 -21.42
C SER A 300 -3.50 -31.65 -20.16
N ASP A 301 -4.40 -32.62 -20.05
CA ASP A 301 -4.30 -33.72 -19.07
C ASP A 301 -2.97 -34.51 -19.21
N ASP A 302 -2.24 -34.32 -20.33
CA ASP A 302 -0.99 -35.00 -20.67
C ASP A 302 0.30 -34.16 -20.51
N MET A 303 0.25 -32.93 -19.97
CA MET A 303 1.51 -32.21 -19.67
C MET A 303 2.09 -32.73 -18.35
N ASP A 304 2.79 -33.85 -18.43
CA ASP A 304 3.80 -34.26 -17.46
C ASP A 304 4.65 -33.03 -17.12
N VAL A 305 4.44 -32.51 -15.91
CA VAL A 305 5.00 -31.25 -15.40
C VAL A 305 6.54 -31.29 -15.37
N GLU A 306 7.17 -32.43 -15.65
CA GLU A 306 8.62 -32.61 -15.67
C GLU A 306 9.30 -32.13 -16.97
N HIS A 307 8.59 -31.87 -18.07
CA HIS A 307 9.23 -31.54 -19.36
C HIS A 307 8.85 -30.18 -19.99
N ALA A 308 7.98 -29.40 -19.37
CA ALA A 308 7.68 -28.03 -19.81
C ALA A 308 8.74 -27.01 -19.34
N THR A 309 10.02 -27.32 -19.54
CA THR A 309 11.13 -26.37 -19.48
C THR A 309 11.24 -25.65 -20.83
N VAL A 310 10.24 -24.82 -21.16
CA VAL A 310 10.50 -23.68 -22.05
C VAL A 310 11.59 -22.88 -21.36
N ASP A 311 12.74 -22.61 -22.01
CA ASP A 311 13.88 -21.79 -21.52
C ASP A 311 13.48 -20.82 -20.39
N TRP A 312 13.43 -21.37 -19.18
CA TRP A 312 13.02 -20.67 -17.98
C TRP A 312 14.30 -19.96 -17.57
N ASP A 313 14.34 -18.67 -17.83
CA ASP A 313 15.40 -17.76 -17.43
C ASP A 313 15.72 -18.01 -15.94
N PRO A 314 16.87 -18.60 -15.59
CA PRO A 314 17.22 -19.01 -14.22
C PRO A 314 17.43 -17.82 -13.27
N ASP A 315 17.33 -16.58 -13.75
CA ASP A 315 17.22 -15.39 -12.90
C ASP A 315 15.89 -15.32 -12.11
N TRP A 316 15.04 -16.36 -12.17
CA TRP A 316 13.84 -16.53 -11.34
C TRP A 316 14.08 -17.34 -10.04
N ASP A 317 15.31 -17.75 -9.76
CA ASP A 317 15.65 -18.45 -8.51
C ASP A 317 15.61 -17.48 -7.31
N ASP A 318 14.54 -17.54 -6.49
CA ASP A 318 14.60 -17.63 -5.01
C ASP A 318 13.22 -17.65 -4.28
N TYR A 319 12.06 -17.72 -4.95
CA TYR A 319 10.77 -17.81 -4.23
C TYR A 319 9.85 -18.90 -4.79
N GLY A 320 10.17 -20.14 -4.44
CA GLY A 320 9.25 -21.26 -4.52
C GLY A 320 8.26 -21.24 -3.37
N PHE A 321 7.10 -20.59 -3.54
CA PHE A 321 5.93 -20.82 -2.69
C PHE A 321 4.66 -20.18 -3.29
N PHE A 322 4.04 -20.83 -4.29
CA PHE A 322 2.62 -20.56 -4.59
C PHE A 322 1.93 -21.89 -4.87
N ASP A 323 1.10 -22.31 -3.92
CA ASP A 323 0.11 -23.35 -4.11
C ASP A 323 -0.78 -22.97 -5.30
N ARG A 324 -0.90 -23.89 -6.26
CA ARG A 324 -1.73 -23.72 -7.45
C ARG A 324 -3.19 -23.66 -7.01
N PRO A 325 -3.93 -22.57 -7.25
CA PRO A 325 -5.36 -22.57 -6.98
C PRO A 325 -6.04 -23.60 -7.89
N ILE A 326 -6.70 -24.58 -7.27
CA ILE A 326 -7.54 -25.58 -7.93
C ILE A 326 -8.85 -24.88 -8.26
N TYR A 327 -9.07 -24.53 -9.53
CA TYR A 327 -10.33 -23.93 -9.99
C TYR A 327 -11.29 -25.01 -10.51
N PRO A 328 -12.61 -24.88 -10.23
CA PRO A 328 -13.61 -25.87 -10.59
C PRO A 328 -13.83 -25.95 -12.11
N ASP A 329 -14.06 -27.18 -12.58
CA ASP A 329 -14.32 -27.56 -13.97
C ASP A 329 -15.49 -26.76 -14.58
N PHE A 330 -15.15 -25.80 -15.44
CA PHE A 330 -16.10 -25.24 -16.40
C PHE A 330 -15.74 -25.74 -17.80
N SER A 331 -16.75 -25.91 -18.68
CA SER A 331 -16.58 -26.47 -20.02
C SER A 331 -15.58 -25.67 -20.89
N THR A 332 -14.76 -26.42 -21.62
CA THR A 332 -13.53 -25.99 -22.30
C THR A 332 -13.73 -25.04 -23.49
N GLU A 333 -14.82 -25.16 -24.24
CA GLU A 333 -15.03 -24.38 -25.48
C GLU A 333 -15.46 -22.92 -25.22
N GLU A 334 -16.37 -22.68 -24.28
CA GLU A 334 -16.85 -21.30 -23.98
C GLU A 334 -15.74 -20.44 -23.36
N HIS A 335 -14.85 -21.05 -22.56
CA HIS A 335 -13.71 -20.35 -21.96
C HIS A 335 -12.67 -19.97 -23.00
N ALA A 336 -12.39 -20.84 -23.98
CA ALA A 336 -11.45 -20.52 -25.06
C ALA A 336 -11.93 -19.32 -25.90
N ALA A 337 -13.23 -19.27 -26.22
CA ALA A 337 -13.82 -18.15 -26.95
C ALA A 337 -13.71 -16.82 -26.16
N LEU A 338 -14.07 -16.81 -24.87
CA LEU A 338 -13.95 -15.61 -24.03
C LEU A 338 -12.49 -15.13 -23.91
N ARG A 339 -11.53 -16.06 -23.77
CA ARG A 339 -10.10 -15.70 -23.74
C ARG A 339 -9.63 -15.10 -25.06
N GLN A 340 -10.10 -15.65 -26.17
CA GLN A 340 -9.78 -15.14 -27.49
C GLN A 340 -10.28 -13.70 -27.66
N ASP A 341 -11.51 -13.42 -27.20
CA ASP A 341 -12.09 -12.08 -27.20
C ASP A 341 -11.31 -11.11 -26.30
N ASP A 342 -10.94 -11.51 -25.08
CA ASP A 342 -10.16 -10.68 -24.16
C ASP A 342 -8.80 -10.29 -24.75
N VAL A 343 -8.06 -11.26 -25.30
CA VAL A 343 -6.75 -10.97 -25.91
C VAL A 343 -6.91 -10.13 -27.17
N LEU A 344 -7.93 -10.40 -28.00
CA LEU A 344 -8.21 -9.56 -29.16
C LEU A 344 -8.50 -8.12 -28.74
N SER A 345 -9.27 -7.92 -27.67
CA SER A 345 -9.54 -6.59 -27.09
C SER A 345 -8.26 -5.90 -26.61
N ILE A 346 -7.34 -6.63 -25.97
CA ILE A 346 -6.02 -6.11 -25.59
C ILE A 346 -5.23 -5.68 -26.84
N VAL A 347 -5.12 -6.54 -27.85
CA VAL A 347 -4.37 -6.26 -29.08
C VAL A 347 -4.94 -5.03 -29.80
N LEU A 348 -6.25 -4.96 -29.97
CA LEU A 348 -6.93 -3.81 -30.59
C LEU A 348 -6.70 -2.53 -29.78
N SER A 349 -6.79 -2.61 -28.46
CA SER A 349 -6.52 -1.46 -27.57
C SER A 349 -5.09 -0.94 -27.73
N LEU A 350 -4.10 -1.83 -27.84
CA LEU A 350 -2.71 -1.43 -28.07
C LEU A 350 -2.54 -0.76 -29.45
N LEU A 351 -3.08 -1.35 -30.52
CA LEU A 351 -3.01 -0.81 -31.88
C LEU A 351 -3.68 0.57 -32.00
N LEU A 352 -4.89 0.72 -31.44
CA LEU A 352 -5.62 1.99 -31.41
C LEU A 352 -4.88 3.10 -30.65
N ASN A 353 -3.98 2.73 -29.74
CA ASN A 353 -3.11 3.66 -29.01
C ASN A 353 -1.72 3.81 -29.64
N GLY A 354 -1.52 3.38 -30.89
CA GLY A 354 -0.31 3.62 -31.67
C GLY A 354 0.80 2.60 -31.43
N ALA A 355 0.48 1.37 -31.03
CA ALA A 355 1.44 0.29 -31.01
C ALA A 355 1.96 0.01 -32.43
N ASP A 356 3.28 -0.01 -32.61
CA ASP A 356 3.87 -0.29 -33.91
C ASP A 356 3.81 -1.80 -34.22
N PRO A 357 3.02 -2.24 -35.22
CA PRO A 357 2.93 -3.66 -35.61
C PRO A 357 4.19 -4.16 -36.31
N LYS A 358 5.11 -3.28 -36.71
CA LYS A 358 6.36 -3.60 -37.42
C LYS A 358 7.58 -3.55 -36.51
N ALA A 359 7.43 -3.18 -35.24
CA ALA A 359 8.53 -3.15 -34.29
C ALA A 359 9.22 -4.52 -34.24
N GLU A 360 10.55 -4.53 -34.30
CA GLU A 360 11.34 -5.75 -34.14
C GLU A 360 11.77 -5.90 -32.69
N ASP A 361 11.67 -7.12 -32.15
CA ASP A 361 12.34 -7.46 -30.89
C ASP A 361 13.85 -7.68 -31.08
N ASN A 362 14.53 -8.01 -29.98
CA ASN A 362 15.97 -8.29 -29.98
C ASN A 362 16.35 -9.48 -30.89
N GLU A 363 15.41 -10.36 -31.23
CA GLU A 363 15.58 -11.52 -32.09
C GLU A 363 15.16 -11.25 -33.54
N LYS A 364 14.89 -9.98 -33.90
CA LYS A 364 14.39 -9.59 -35.23
C LYS A 364 13.03 -10.19 -35.58
N LYS A 365 12.24 -10.53 -34.56
CA LYS A 365 10.87 -11.02 -34.73
C LYS A 365 9.90 -9.86 -34.53
N THR A 366 8.87 -9.81 -35.35
CA THR A 366 7.80 -8.81 -35.27
C THR A 366 6.62 -9.35 -34.46
N PRO A 367 5.69 -8.50 -33.98
CA PRO A 367 4.45 -8.95 -33.35
C PRO A 367 3.67 -9.94 -34.21
N ALA A 368 3.64 -9.73 -35.53
CA ALA A 368 3.01 -10.64 -36.49
C ALA A 368 3.64 -12.05 -36.51
N TRP A 369 4.94 -12.17 -36.25
CA TRP A 369 5.60 -13.47 -36.12
C TRP A 369 5.05 -14.26 -34.93
N TYR A 370 4.83 -13.60 -33.78
CA TYR A 370 4.25 -14.24 -32.59
C TYR A 370 2.79 -14.64 -32.81
N ALA A 371 2.00 -13.77 -33.45
CA ALA A 371 0.64 -14.07 -33.86
C ALA A 371 0.60 -15.35 -34.71
N LYS A 372 1.47 -15.44 -35.72
CA LYS A 372 1.60 -16.61 -36.58
C LYS A 372 1.95 -17.88 -35.80
N LYS A 373 2.97 -17.78 -34.94
CA LYS A 373 3.47 -18.91 -34.15
C LYS A 373 2.39 -19.49 -33.22
N ASN A 374 1.56 -18.63 -32.65
CA ASN A 374 0.54 -19.01 -31.68
C ASN A 374 -0.83 -19.34 -32.32
N GLY A 375 -0.90 -19.49 -33.65
CA GLY A 375 -2.13 -19.89 -34.33
C GLY A 375 -3.16 -18.78 -34.50
N TRP A 376 -2.77 -17.51 -34.37
CA TRP A 376 -3.68 -16.37 -34.57
C TRP A 376 -4.00 -16.10 -36.04
N LEU A 377 -3.43 -16.86 -36.98
CA LEU A 377 -3.57 -16.62 -38.43
C LEU A 377 -5.00 -16.68 -38.96
N ASP A 378 -5.87 -17.42 -38.28
CA ASP A 378 -7.29 -17.56 -38.66
C ASP A 378 -8.17 -16.47 -38.07
N LEU A 379 -7.67 -15.72 -37.08
CA LEU A 379 -8.29 -14.48 -36.67
C LEU A 379 -8.07 -13.46 -37.79
N ASP A 380 -9.08 -12.63 -38.03
CA ASP A 380 -9.13 -11.57 -39.05
C ASP A 380 -8.12 -10.43 -38.74
N LEU A 381 -6.89 -10.76 -38.37
CA LEU A 381 -5.73 -9.89 -38.20
C LEU A 381 -5.48 -9.01 -39.42
N PRO A 382 -5.70 -9.47 -40.68
CA PRO A 382 -5.71 -8.57 -41.82
C PRO A 382 -6.73 -7.45 -41.69
N LYS A 383 -7.89 -7.65 -41.04
CA LYS A 383 -8.82 -6.57 -40.69
C LYS A 383 -8.31 -5.73 -39.53
N ALA A 384 -7.72 -6.30 -38.48
CA ALA A 384 -7.16 -5.51 -37.37
C ALA A 384 -6.00 -4.60 -37.82
N VAL A 385 -5.12 -5.10 -38.68
CA VAL A 385 -4.05 -4.35 -39.32
C VAL A 385 -4.61 -3.35 -40.33
N ALA A 386 -5.62 -3.72 -41.13
CA ALA A 386 -6.32 -2.78 -41.99
C ALA A 386 -7.06 -1.68 -41.21
N ILE A 387 -7.55 -1.97 -39.98
CA ILE A 387 -8.11 -0.96 -39.07
C ILE A 387 -7.00 -0.02 -38.60
N SER A 388 -5.80 -0.53 -38.28
CA SER A 388 -4.64 0.33 -37.98
C SER A 388 -4.27 1.23 -39.17
N ASP A 389 -4.25 0.68 -40.39
CA ASP A 389 -3.98 1.44 -41.62
C ASP A 389 -5.13 2.43 -41.94
N MET A 390 -6.38 2.13 -41.56
CA MET A 390 -7.51 3.08 -41.64
C MET A 390 -7.46 4.16 -40.55
N VAL A 391 -6.95 3.86 -39.36
CA VAL A 391 -6.79 4.83 -38.27
C VAL A 391 -5.67 5.82 -38.57
N GLU A 392 -4.64 5.43 -39.35
CA GLU A 392 -3.66 6.38 -39.90
C GLU A 392 -4.30 7.47 -40.79
N ILE A 393 -5.42 7.17 -41.46
CA ILE A 393 -6.15 8.13 -42.30
C ILE A 393 -6.93 9.14 -41.45
N ASP A 394 -7.44 8.73 -40.28
CA ASP A 394 -8.17 9.63 -39.35
C ASP A 394 -7.22 10.43 -38.44
N TYR A 395 -6.04 9.88 -38.10
CA TYR A 395 -4.99 10.61 -37.39
C TYR A 395 -4.33 11.72 -38.23
N ALA A 396 -4.33 11.59 -39.57
CA ALA A 396 -3.88 12.64 -40.47
C ALA A 396 -4.72 13.93 -40.39
N TRP A 397 -5.96 13.87 -39.88
CA TRP A 397 -6.79 15.06 -39.62
C TRP A 397 -6.44 15.79 -38.31
N LYS A 398 -5.68 15.19 -37.39
CA LYS A 398 -5.31 15.79 -36.09
C LYS A 398 -3.92 16.43 -36.03
N LYS A 399 -3.32 16.81 -37.16
CA LYS A 399 -2.09 17.62 -37.18
C LYS A 399 -2.22 18.90 -38.03
N LYS A 400 -2.67 19.97 -37.39
CA LYS A 400 -1.94 21.24 -37.36
C LYS A 400 -1.92 21.77 -35.92
N PRO A 401 -0.75 21.88 -35.26
CA PRO A 401 -0.63 22.40 -33.89
C PRO A 401 -0.82 23.93 -33.79
N GLU A 402 -1.15 24.62 -34.88
CA GLU A 402 -1.06 26.08 -34.96
C GLU A 402 -2.39 26.82 -34.75
N ASP A 403 -3.53 26.11 -34.67
CA ASP A 403 -4.87 26.75 -34.67
C ASP A 403 -5.74 26.49 -33.41
N HIS A 404 -5.20 25.92 -32.32
CA HIS A 404 -5.98 25.76 -31.08
C HIS A 404 -5.60 26.82 -30.04
N PRO A 405 -6.56 27.65 -29.56
CA PRO A 405 -6.29 28.62 -28.52
C PRO A 405 -5.92 27.89 -27.23
N THR A 406 -4.85 28.37 -26.60
CA THR A 406 -4.47 28.04 -25.23
C THR A 406 -5.65 28.26 -24.28
N CYS A 407 -5.78 27.34 -23.30
CA CYS A 407 -6.60 27.46 -22.08
C CYS A 407 -8.10 27.18 -22.24
N TYR A 408 -8.52 25.97 -21.83
CA TYR A 408 -9.74 25.85 -21.04
C TYR A 408 -9.37 26.09 -19.58
N GLU A 409 -9.65 27.28 -19.08
CA GLU A 409 -9.89 27.48 -17.65
C GLU A 409 -11.13 26.65 -17.29
N ILE A 410 -10.93 25.59 -16.51
CA ILE A 410 -12.04 24.92 -15.83
C ILE A 410 -12.32 25.75 -14.58
N THR A 411 -13.09 26.82 -14.75
CA THR A 411 -13.89 27.40 -13.67
C THR A 411 -15.28 26.78 -13.76
N GLY A 412 -15.65 25.98 -12.77
CA GLY A 412 -16.97 25.35 -12.74
C GLY A 412 -17.14 24.51 -11.49
N GLU A 413 -17.69 25.14 -10.47
CA GLU A 413 -18.24 24.61 -9.23
C GLU A 413 -18.89 23.24 -9.36
N TRP A 414 -18.59 22.36 -8.41
CA TRP A 414 -19.44 21.21 -8.08
C TRP A 414 -19.96 21.46 -6.66
N ASP A 415 -21.24 21.83 -6.56
CA ASP A 415 -22.04 21.67 -5.34
C ASP A 415 -22.29 20.19 -5.04
#